data_AF-A0A4R1XIJ0-F1
#
_entry.id   AF-A0A4R1XIJ0-F1
#
_cell.length_a   1.000
_cell.length_b   1.000
_cell.length_c   1.000
_cell.angle_alpha   90.00
_cell.angle_beta   90.00
_cell.angle_gamma   90.00
#
_symmetry.space_group_name_H-M   'P 1'
#
loop_
_entity.id
_entity.type
_entity.pdbx_description
1 polymer ?
#
loop_
_entity_poly.entity_id
_entity_poly.type
_entity_poly.pdbx_seq_one_letter_code
_entity_poly.pdbx_strand_id
1 'polypeptide(L)'
;PHGNDMGLPESTVQHGDLNISWGADNNNGGIANRSVAFASGLTAPEGLSSNGKPITYSFNEDHTELTAKSSDGRVVFTVTLSDQSSGGYVFTLKDNIDHAPNSDSLKLNFGFTATDSDGDTASNTFTVNVVDDQPVIGKPESESVNEDDLPHGNDMGLPESTVQHGDLNISWGADNNNGGIANRSVAFTVAEGQTGLTSDGVAIYYKLSADGTVLTATKGANGAEVFKVTLSDLHSGSYTFELKGNIDHAPSGLNGGSRTLDFGFRATDSDGDSANSNFTVNAIDDSPVANAGSTSTVEDEAVNGGNNESDGLSATAGGSLN
;
A
#
# COMPACT_ATOMS: atom_id res chain seq x y z
N PRO A 1 -17.60 -6.67 -0.12
CA PRO A 1 -18.09 -5.77 -1.19
C PRO A 1 -17.20 -4.52 -1.27
N HIS A 2 -15.98 -4.69 -1.79
CA HIS A 2 -15.06 -3.60 -2.12
C HIS A 2 -14.31 -4.05 -3.37
N GLY A 3 -14.95 -3.81 -4.52
CA GLY A 3 -14.42 -4.06 -5.84
C GLY A 3 -14.96 -2.94 -6.71
N ASN A 4 -14.13 -1.97 -7.00
CA ASN A 4 -14.34 -0.94 -8.01
C ASN A 4 -13.46 -1.29 -9.21
N ASP A 5 -13.69 -2.51 -9.68
CA ASP A 5 -13.53 -2.96 -11.06
C ASP A 5 -14.38 -2.04 -11.95
N MET A 6 -13.81 -1.62 -13.09
CA MET A 6 -14.37 -0.71 -14.09
C MET A 6 -15.61 -1.25 -14.83
N GLY A 7 -16.36 -2.18 -14.23
CA GLY A 7 -17.73 -2.51 -14.62
C GLY A 7 -17.84 -3.50 -15.76
N LEU A 8 -16.79 -4.27 -16.06
CA LEU A 8 -16.92 -5.51 -16.83
C LEU A 8 -16.83 -6.67 -15.84
N PRO A 9 -17.76 -7.63 -15.82
CA PRO A 9 -17.61 -8.79 -14.95
C PRO A 9 -16.30 -9.50 -15.31
N GLU A 10 -15.32 -9.45 -14.40
CA GLU A 10 -14.09 -10.23 -14.47
C GLU A 10 -14.45 -11.71 -14.42
N SER A 11 -14.59 -12.31 -15.59
CA SER A 11 -14.85 -13.74 -15.70
C SER A 11 -13.53 -14.47 -15.65
N THR A 12 -13.30 -15.23 -14.59
CA THR A 12 -12.19 -16.19 -14.53
C THR A 12 -12.39 -17.37 -15.49
N VAL A 13 -13.56 -17.49 -16.13
CA VAL A 13 -13.88 -18.53 -17.11
C VAL A 13 -14.21 -17.90 -18.47
N GLN A 14 -13.49 -18.28 -19.51
CA GLN A 14 -13.73 -17.83 -20.87
C GLN A 14 -14.06 -19.01 -21.78
N HIS A 15 -15.14 -18.89 -22.53
CA HIS A 15 -15.52 -19.83 -23.59
C HIS A 15 -15.14 -19.25 -24.96
N GLY A 16 -14.74 -20.10 -25.90
CA GLY A 16 -14.54 -19.69 -27.28
C GLY A 16 -14.71 -20.82 -28.28
N ASP A 17 -14.82 -20.45 -29.55
CA ASP A 17 -15.02 -21.35 -30.69
C ASP A 17 -13.68 -21.53 -31.44
N LEU A 18 -13.37 -22.77 -31.82
CA LEU A 18 -12.15 -23.09 -32.59
C LEU A 18 -12.36 -22.91 -34.10
N ASN A 19 -13.61 -22.72 -34.54
CA ASN A 19 -14.04 -22.49 -35.91
C ASN A 19 -13.60 -23.59 -36.89
N ILE A 20 -13.59 -24.84 -36.43
CA ILE A 20 -13.21 -26.01 -37.22
C ILE A 20 -14.32 -26.32 -38.22
N SER A 21 -13.91 -26.45 -39.49
CA SER A 21 -14.76 -26.93 -40.57
C SER A 21 -14.41 -28.38 -40.89
N TRP A 22 -15.18 -29.32 -40.34
CA TRP A 22 -14.92 -30.76 -40.40
C TRP A 22 -15.20 -31.44 -41.76
N GLY A 23 -15.67 -30.70 -42.76
CA GLY A 23 -15.90 -31.24 -44.10
C GLY A 23 -16.94 -32.36 -44.18
N ALA A 24 -16.76 -33.27 -45.15
CA ALA A 24 -17.63 -34.41 -45.37
C ALA A 24 -17.47 -35.48 -44.29
N ASP A 25 -16.30 -35.55 -43.67
CA ASP A 25 -15.87 -36.60 -42.76
C ASP A 25 -16.08 -36.19 -41.29
N ASN A 26 -17.20 -35.52 -41.04
CA ASN A 26 -17.61 -34.93 -39.76
C ASN A 26 -18.21 -35.95 -38.75
N ASN A 27 -17.77 -37.20 -38.77
CA ASN A 27 -18.34 -38.21 -37.89
C ASN A 27 -17.79 -38.06 -36.45
N ASN A 28 -18.68 -37.85 -35.47
CA ASN A 28 -18.35 -37.69 -34.05
C ASN A 28 -18.84 -38.89 -33.21
N GLY A 29 -18.54 -40.12 -33.64
CA GLY A 29 -18.83 -41.32 -32.87
C GLY A 29 -18.44 -42.63 -33.53
N GLY A 30 -18.29 -43.68 -32.72
CA GLY A 30 -17.92 -45.01 -33.20
C GLY A 30 -16.41 -45.15 -33.47
N ILE A 31 -16.04 -46.04 -34.40
CA ILE A 31 -14.63 -46.35 -34.72
C ILE A 31 -13.95 -45.31 -35.62
N ALA A 32 -14.73 -44.47 -36.31
CA ALA A 32 -14.25 -43.37 -37.14
C ALA A 32 -14.69 -42.09 -36.45
N ASN A 33 -13.87 -41.56 -35.55
CA ASN A 33 -14.22 -40.41 -34.72
C ASN A 33 -13.25 -39.26 -35.00
N ARG A 34 -13.81 -38.09 -35.34
CA ARG A 34 -13.05 -36.85 -35.35
C ARG A 34 -12.53 -36.52 -33.94
N SER A 35 -11.51 -35.69 -33.84
CA SER A 35 -10.95 -35.25 -32.56
C SER A 35 -10.27 -33.89 -32.68
N VAL A 36 -10.06 -33.25 -31.54
CA VAL A 36 -9.22 -32.05 -31.42
C VAL A 36 -8.28 -32.22 -30.22
N ALA A 37 -7.03 -31.82 -30.39
CA ALA A 37 -6.02 -31.88 -29.34
C ALA A 37 -5.10 -30.65 -29.41
N PHE A 38 -4.45 -30.31 -28.30
CA PHE A 38 -3.39 -29.30 -28.31
C PHE A 38 -2.24 -29.75 -29.22
N ALA A 39 -1.60 -28.78 -29.87
CA ALA A 39 -0.49 -29.04 -30.79
C ALA A 39 0.67 -29.74 -30.07
N SER A 40 1.31 -30.69 -30.75
CA SER A 40 2.47 -31.39 -30.20
C SER A 40 3.62 -30.42 -29.94
N GLY A 41 4.21 -30.53 -28.74
CA GLY A 41 5.31 -29.64 -28.33
C GLY A 41 4.89 -28.24 -27.89
N LEU A 42 3.59 -27.97 -27.68
CA LEU A 42 3.13 -26.73 -27.06
C LEU A 42 3.75 -26.58 -25.65
N THR A 43 4.50 -25.50 -25.45
CA THR A 43 5.12 -25.14 -24.16
C THR A 43 4.60 -23.81 -23.66
N ALA A 44 4.79 -23.55 -22.36
CA ALA A 44 4.55 -22.23 -21.78
C ALA A 44 5.44 -21.18 -22.48
N PRO A 45 4.92 -19.96 -22.73
CA PRO A 45 5.73 -18.83 -23.15
C PRO A 45 6.91 -18.59 -22.21
N GLU A 46 8.04 -18.15 -22.76
CA GLU A 46 9.20 -17.76 -21.96
C GLU A 46 8.85 -16.59 -21.03
N GLY A 47 9.30 -16.67 -19.78
CA GLY A 47 9.03 -15.63 -18.77
C GLY A 47 7.64 -15.68 -18.14
N LEU A 48 6.74 -16.56 -18.59
CA LEU A 48 5.41 -16.69 -17.98
C LEU A 48 5.54 -17.17 -16.52
N SER A 49 5.06 -16.37 -15.57
CA SER A 49 5.14 -16.66 -14.14
C SER A 49 3.86 -16.32 -13.38
N SER A 50 3.77 -16.81 -12.14
CA SER A 50 2.77 -16.44 -11.14
C SER A 50 3.46 -16.29 -9.80
N ASN A 51 3.34 -15.12 -9.18
CA ASN A 51 4.08 -14.73 -7.99
C ASN A 51 5.60 -14.96 -8.14
N GLY A 52 6.13 -14.57 -9.30
CA GLY A 52 7.54 -14.70 -9.68
C GLY A 52 7.99 -16.15 -9.92
N LYS A 53 7.07 -17.13 -9.86
CA LYS A 53 7.39 -18.55 -10.08
C LYS A 53 7.09 -18.93 -11.53
N PRO A 54 8.07 -19.50 -12.27
CA PRO A 54 7.84 -19.94 -13.64
C PRO A 54 6.67 -20.91 -13.76
N ILE A 55 5.88 -20.76 -14.83
CA ILE A 55 4.76 -21.61 -15.17
C ILE A 55 5.18 -22.67 -16.18
N THR A 56 4.69 -23.90 -16.00
CA THR A 56 4.88 -25.04 -16.91
C THR A 56 3.53 -25.61 -17.33
N TYR A 57 3.46 -26.18 -18.53
CA TYR A 57 2.26 -26.83 -19.05
C TYR A 57 2.38 -28.35 -18.91
N SER A 58 1.26 -28.98 -18.56
CA SER A 58 1.07 -30.43 -18.58
C SER A 58 -0.24 -30.76 -19.26
N PHE A 59 -0.31 -31.91 -19.92
CA PHE A 59 -1.47 -32.34 -20.69
C PHE A 59 -2.04 -33.64 -20.13
N ASN A 60 -3.35 -33.85 -20.30
CA ASN A 60 -3.95 -35.17 -20.10
C ASN A 60 -3.56 -36.15 -21.23
N GLU A 61 -3.93 -37.42 -21.09
CA GLU A 61 -3.56 -38.49 -22.04
C GLU A 61 -4.00 -38.14 -23.49
N ASP A 62 -5.24 -37.69 -23.64
CA ASP A 62 -5.82 -37.33 -24.95
C ASP A 62 -5.39 -35.95 -25.48
N HIS A 63 -4.58 -35.20 -24.73
CA HIS A 63 -4.16 -33.82 -25.07
C HIS A 63 -5.34 -32.85 -25.30
N THR A 64 -6.47 -33.08 -24.65
CA THR A 64 -7.66 -32.23 -24.67
C THR A 64 -7.73 -31.28 -23.47
N GLU A 65 -6.91 -31.49 -22.45
CA GLU A 65 -6.82 -30.64 -21.27
C GLU A 65 -5.36 -30.24 -21.02
N LEU A 66 -5.12 -28.93 -20.92
CA LEU A 66 -3.87 -28.32 -20.51
C LEU A 66 -4.03 -27.80 -19.08
N THR A 67 -3.16 -28.23 -18.18
CA THR A 67 -3.02 -27.64 -16.84
C THR A 67 -1.70 -26.88 -16.76
N ALA A 68 -1.79 -25.59 -16.47
CA ALA A 68 -0.64 -24.73 -16.21
C ALA A 68 -0.37 -24.67 -14.70
N LYS A 69 0.87 -25.00 -14.31
CA LYS A 69 1.30 -24.98 -12.91
C LYS A 69 2.54 -24.12 -12.72
N SER A 70 2.52 -23.31 -11.66
CA SER A 70 3.72 -22.65 -11.15
C SER A 70 4.71 -23.70 -10.63
N SER A 71 5.98 -23.34 -10.58
CA SER A 71 7.06 -24.22 -10.09
C SER A 71 6.93 -24.65 -8.62
N ASP A 72 6.07 -24.01 -7.83
CA ASP A 72 5.70 -24.42 -6.46
C ASP A 72 4.46 -25.34 -6.40
N GLY A 73 3.87 -25.69 -7.55
CA GLY A 73 2.82 -26.70 -7.70
C GLY A 73 1.38 -26.17 -7.69
N ARG A 74 1.16 -24.86 -7.53
CA ARG A 74 -0.18 -24.26 -7.67
C ARG A 74 -0.66 -24.34 -9.11
N VAL A 75 -1.96 -24.54 -9.29
CA VAL A 75 -2.58 -24.53 -10.63
C VAL A 75 -2.96 -23.08 -10.93
N VAL A 76 -2.35 -22.52 -11.97
CA VAL A 76 -2.59 -21.12 -12.36
C VAL A 76 -3.77 -21.01 -13.31
N PHE A 77 -3.86 -21.90 -14.30
CA PHE A 77 -5.04 -22.00 -15.15
C PHE A 77 -5.18 -23.39 -15.77
N THR A 78 -6.36 -23.67 -16.31
CA THR A 78 -6.66 -24.85 -17.12
C THR A 78 -7.30 -24.45 -18.44
N VAL A 79 -7.01 -25.18 -19.51
CA VAL A 79 -7.66 -25.02 -20.81
C VAL A 79 -8.16 -26.37 -21.29
N THR A 80 -9.45 -26.50 -21.57
CA THR A 80 -10.03 -27.71 -22.18
C THR A 80 -10.44 -27.44 -23.61
N LEU A 81 -10.31 -28.44 -24.47
CA LEU A 81 -10.79 -28.46 -25.85
C LEU A 81 -11.98 -29.42 -25.96
N SER A 82 -12.91 -29.09 -26.86
CA SER A 82 -14.03 -29.95 -27.22
C SER A 82 -14.13 -30.02 -28.74
N ASP A 83 -14.40 -31.20 -29.27
CA ASP A 83 -14.69 -31.42 -30.69
C ASP A 83 -16.17 -31.18 -31.03
N GLN A 84 -17.02 -30.82 -30.07
CA GLN A 84 -18.44 -30.60 -30.31
C GLN A 84 -18.67 -29.44 -31.29
N SER A 85 -19.67 -29.57 -32.17
CA SER A 85 -19.98 -28.53 -33.18
C SER A 85 -18.75 -28.18 -34.05
N SER A 86 -18.37 -26.90 -34.12
CA SER A 86 -17.16 -26.34 -34.76
C SER A 86 -15.90 -26.45 -33.88
N GLY A 87 -15.99 -27.20 -32.79
CA GLY A 87 -14.98 -27.23 -31.74
C GLY A 87 -15.06 -26.01 -30.82
N GLY A 88 -14.61 -26.17 -29.59
CA GLY A 88 -14.59 -25.10 -28.62
C GLY A 88 -13.50 -25.27 -27.59
N TYR A 89 -13.24 -24.20 -26.84
CA TYR A 89 -12.35 -24.23 -25.69
C TYR A 89 -12.98 -23.56 -24.48
N VAL A 90 -12.52 -23.98 -23.30
CA VAL A 90 -12.81 -23.32 -22.02
C VAL A 90 -11.50 -23.03 -21.33
N PHE A 91 -11.20 -21.76 -21.11
CA PHE A 91 -10.09 -21.30 -20.30
C PHE A 91 -10.60 -20.95 -18.91
N THR A 92 -9.94 -21.44 -17.85
CA THR A 92 -10.27 -21.12 -16.46
C THR A 92 -9.02 -20.65 -15.73
N LEU A 93 -8.98 -19.37 -15.36
CA LEU A 93 -7.98 -18.77 -14.49
C LEU A 93 -8.26 -19.19 -13.03
N LYS A 94 -7.22 -19.63 -12.32
CA LYS A 94 -7.30 -20.12 -10.94
C LYS A 94 -6.33 -19.41 -9.99
N ASP A 95 -5.31 -18.77 -10.53
CA ASP A 95 -4.31 -17.97 -9.82
C ASP A 95 -3.87 -16.81 -10.71
N ASN A 96 -3.20 -15.80 -10.14
CA ASN A 96 -2.68 -14.66 -10.90
C ASN A 96 -1.62 -15.11 -11.92
N ILE A 97 -1.45 -14.32 -12.97
CA ILE A 97 -0.34 -14.44 -13.91
C ILE A 97 0.38 -13.10 -13.83
N ASP A 98 1.70 -13.13 -13.63
CA ASP A 98 2.46 -11.89 -13.50
C ASP A 98 2.55 -11.20 -14.87
N HIS A 99 2.34 -9.89 -14.89
CA HIS A 99 2.48 -9.07 -16.07
C HIS A 99 3.78 -8.25 -16.01
N ALA A 100 4.05 -7.52 -17.09
CA ALA A 100 5.15 -6.56 -17.08
C ALA A 100 4.70 -5.29 -16.33
N PRO A 101 5.58 -4.61 -15.58
CA PRO A 101 5.16 -3.43 -14.85
C PRO A 101 4.47 -2.37 -15.73
N ASN A 102 3.29 -1.94 -15.32
CA ASN A 102 2.35 -1.01 -15.96
C ASN A 102 1.76 -1.57 -17.28
N SER A 103 1.49 -2.87 -17.36
CA SER A 103 1.00 -3.53 -18.58
C SER A 103 -0.40 -4.11 -18.42
N ASP A 104 -1.41 -3.42 -18.94
CA ASP A 104 -2.81 -3.82 -18.76
C ASP A 104 -3.26 -5.15 -19.44
N SER A 105 -2.40 -5.86 -20.19
CA SER A 105 -2.78 -7.16 -20.78
C SER A 105 -1.64 -8.08 -21.19
N LEU A 106 -1.88 -9.39 -21.08
CA LEU A 106 -1.02 -10.48 -21.56
C LEU A 106 -1.77 -11.38 -22.57
N LYS A 107 -1.11 -11.75 -23.67
CA LYS A 107 -1.69 -12.63 -24.70
C LYS A 107 -1.13 -14.04 -24.62
N LEU A 108 -2.00 -15.02 -24.39
CA LEU A 108 -1.67 -16.44 -24.39
C LEU A 108 -2.17 -17.10 -25.68
N ASN A 109 -1.24 -17.65 -26.47
CA ASN A 109 -1.55 -18.34 -27.72
C ASN A 109 -1.48 -19.85 -27.54
N PHE A 110 -2.53 -20.55 -27.95
CA PHE A 110 -2.63 -22.00 -27.85
C PHE A 110 -2.80 -22.60 -29.24
N GLY A 111 -1.84 -23.43 -29.65
CA GLY A 111 -1.94 -24.22 -30.87
C GLY A 111 -2.79 -25.47 -30.66
N PHE A 112 -3.59 -25.83 -31.67
CA PHE A 112 -4.37 -27.06 -31.69
C PHE A 112 -4.30 -27.74 -33.06
N THR A 113 -4.59 -29.03 -33.09
CA THR A 113 -4.75 -29.84 -34.29
C THR A 113 -6.11 -30.53 -34.24
N ALA A 114 -6.89 -30.34 -35.29
CA ALA A 114 -8.12 -31.06 -35.55
C ALA A 114 -7.83 -32.24 -36.49
N THR A 115 -8.44 -33.38 -36.23
CA THR A 115 -8.37 -34.59 -37.06
C THR A 115 -9.79 -35.03 -37.38
N ASP A 116 -10.15 -35.18 -38.65
CA ASP A 116 -11.47 -35.68 -39.03
C ASP A 116 -11.57 -37.21 -38.92
N SER A 117 -12.68 -37.78 -39.39
CA SER A 117 -12.99 -39.19 -39.13
C SER A 117 -12.20 -40.20 -39.97
N ASP A 118 -11.55 -39.80 -41.06
CA ASP A 118 -10.67 -40.66 -41.87
C ASP A 118 -9.17 -40.35 -41.70
N GLY A 119 -8.86 -39.29 -40.95
CA GLY A 119 -7.54 -39.04 -40.38
C GLY A 119 -6.81 -37.82 -40.96
N ASP A 120 -7.48 -37.03 -41.81
CA ASP A 120 -6.94 -35.77 -42.30
C ASP A 120 -6.84 -34.74 -41.17
N THR A 121 -5.78 -33.92 -41.19
CA THR A 121 -5.46 -33.00 -40.10
C THR A 121 -5.38 -31.55 -40.55
N ALA A 122 -5.80 -30.64 -39.68
CA ALA A 122 -5.61 -29.21 -39.83
C ALA A 122 -5.21 -28.58 -38.49
N SER A 123 -4.23 -27.67 -38.51
CA SER A 123 -3.75 -26.99 -37.30
C SER A 123 -4.00 -25.49 -37.37
N ASN A 124 -4.30 -24.88 -36.22
CA ASN A 124 -4.43 -23.44 -36.07
C ASN A 124 -4.15 -23.04 -34.61
N THR A 125 -4.33 -21.75 -34.29
CA THR A 125 -4.15 -21.19 -32.95
C THR A 125 -5.38 -20.41 -32.52
N PHE A 126 -5.64 -20.37 -31.21
CA PHE A 126 -6.52 -19.39 -30.58
C PHE A 126 -5.76 -18.58 -29.53
N THR A 127 -6.27 -17.39 -29.20
CA THR A 127 -5.65 -16.47 -28.25
C THR A 127 -6.60 -16.19 -27.10
N VAL A 128 -6.08 -16.20 -25.87
CA VAL A 128 -6.75 -15.68 -24.67
C VAL A 128 -5.99 -14.44 -24.23
N ASN A 129 -6.70 -13.31 -24.09
CA ASN A 129 -6.13 -12.10 -23.49
C ASN A 129 -6.46 -12.11 -21.99
N VAL A 130 -5.44 -12.06 -21.16
CA VAL A 130 -5.55 -11.91 -19.71
C VAL A 130 -5.33 -10.44 -19.40
N VAL A 131 -6.29 -9.78 -18.78
CA VAL A 131 -6.21 -8.36 -18.40
C VAL A 131 -5.57 -8.27 -17.02
N ASP A 132 -4.74 -7.28 -16.84
CA ASP A 132 -4.01 -7.03 -15.59
C ASP A 132 -4.82 -6.19 -14.60
N ASP A 133 -4.48 -6.27 -13.32
CA ASP A 133 -4.91 -5.29 -12.33
C ASP A 133 -3.74 -4.46 -11.80
N GLN A 134 -4.09 -3.30 -11.24
CA GLN A 134 -3.14 -2.37 -10.63
C GLN A 134 -3.57 -2.14 -9.18
N PRO A 135 -2.64 -1.82 -8.27
CA PRO A 135 -3.01 -1.57 -6.89
C PRO A 135 -3.81 -0.26 -6.84
N VAL A 136 -4.95 -0.30 -6.16
CA VAL A 136 -5.84 0.86 -6.00
C VAL A 136 -5.75 1.37 -4.58
N ILE A 137 -5.40 2.65 -4.42
CA ILE A 137 -5.38 3.29 -3.12
C ILE A 137 -6.71 4.03 -2.90
N GLY A 138 -7.42 3.66 -1.83
CA GLY A 138 -8.61 4.36 -1.36
C GLY A 138 -8.29 5.72 -0.76
N LYS A 139 -9.09 6.17 0.21
CA LYS A 139 -8.77 7.37 0.99
C LYS A 139 -7.97 6.95 2.24
N PRO A 140 -6.67 7.28 2.36
CA PRO A 140 -5.93 7.01 3.59
C PRO A 140 -6.52 7.75 4.78
N GLU A 141 -6.37 7.18 5.97
CA GLU A 141 -6.83 7.81 7.21
C GLU A 141 -5.96 9.02 7.58
N SER A 142 -6.61 10.04 8.13
CA SER A 142 -5.98 11.26 8.61
C SER A 142 -6.15 11.32 10.11
N GLU A 143 -5.05 11.59 10.79
CA GLU A 143 -4.92 11.39 12.21
C GLU A 143 -4.43 12.65 12.92
N SER A 144 -4.50 12.68 14.25
CA SER A 144 -3.98 13.79 15.05
C SER A 144 -3.15 13.30 16.22
N VAL A 145 -2.12 14.06 16.55
CA VAL A 145 -1.32 13.93 17.76
C VAL A 145 -1.28 15.26 18.49
N ASN A 146 -1.11 15.23 19.81
CA ASN A 146 -1.10 16.44 20.63
C ASN A 146 0.27 16.68 21.27
N GLU A 147 0.73 17.92 21.24
CA GLU A 147 2.02 18.31 21.84
C GLU A 147 1.93 18.49 23.35
N ASP A 148 0.75 18.74 23.91
CA ASP A 148 0.55 18.84 25.36
C ASP A 148 0.81 17.50 26.09
N ASP A 149 0.65 16.37 25.38
CA ASP A 149 0.97 15.01 25.82
C ASP A 149 2.48 14.70 25.81
N LEU A 150 3.32 15.56 25.21
CA LEU A 150 4.76 15.38 25.26
C LEU A 150 5.27 15.56 26.71
N PRO A 151 6.45 15.03 27.05
CA PRO A 151 7.06 15.29 28.34
C PRO A 151 7.15 16.80 28.62
N HIS A 152 6.58 17.23 29.74
CA HIS A 152 6.50 18.64 30.18
C HIS A 152 5.49 19.52 29.43
N GLY A 153 4.62 18.96 28.59
CA GLY A 153 3.48 19.69 28.04
C GLY A 153 2.39 19.96 29.09
N ASN A 154 1.43 20.83 28.74
CA ASN A 154 0.34 21.23 29.62
C ASN A 154 -0.89 20.29 29.53
N ASP A 155 -0.67 18.96 29.54
CA ASP A 155 -1.74 17.96 29.49
C ASP A 155 -2.77 18.14 30.63
N MET A 156 -4.05 18.10 30.24
CA MET A 156 -5.21 18.25 31.12
C MET A 156 -5.83 16.89 31.51
N GLY A 157 -5.15 15.78 31.21
CA GLY A 157 -5.58 14.41 31.49
C GLY A 157 -6.72 13.93 30.59
N LEU A 158 -6.80 14.49 29.38
CA LEU A 158 -7.74 14.06 28.36
C LEU A 158 -7.15 12.83 27.61
N PRO A 159 -7.96 12.03 26.90
CA PRO A 159 -7.49 10.82 26.24
C PRO A 159 -6.92 11.09 24.84
N GLU A 160 -5.87 11.91 24.76
CA GLU A 160 -5.07 12.14 23.55
C GLU A 160 -3.82 11.23 23.54
N SER A 161 -3.00 11.36 22.49
CA SER A 161 -1.81 10.53 22.30
C SER A 161 -0.75 11.23 21.45
N THR A 162 0.51 10.95 21.77
CA THR A 162 1.67 11.23 20.91
C THR A 162 1.89 10.16 19.85
N VAL A 163 1.16 9.05 19.90
CA VAL A 163 1.25 7.92 18.97
C VAL A 163 -0.09 7.66 18.33
N GLN A 164 -0.13 7.59 17.00
CA GLN A 164 -1.34 7.30 16.26
C GLN A 164 -1.08 6.32 15.12
N HIS A 165 -2.10 5.52 14.81
CA HIS A 165 -2.09 4.54 13.74
C HIS A 165 -3.18 4.90 12.75
N GLY A 166 -2.91 4.75 11.46
CA GLY A 166 -3.90 4.96 10.42
C GLY A 166 -3.75 3.97 9.27
N ASP A 167 -4.86 3.64 8.63
CA ASP A 167 -4.90 2.76 7.47
C ASP A 167 -4.60 3.50 6.16
N LEU A 168 -3.82 2.87 5.27
CA LEU A 168 -3.52 3.40 3.94
C LEU A 168 -4.59 3.04 2.90
N ASN A 169 -5.47 2.09 3.23
CA ASN A 169 -6.61 1.66 2.40
C ASN A 169 -6.22 1.21 0.98
N ILE A 170 -5.13 0.44 0.87
CA ILE A 170 -4.62 -0.16 -0.36
C ILE A 170 -5.41 -1.44 -0.68
N SER A 171 -5.87 -1.55 -1.92
CA SER A 171 -6.36 -2.78 -2.53
C SER A 171 -5.29 -3.28 -3.50
N TRP A 172 -4.74 -4.46 -3.25
CA TRP A 172 -3.60 -5.01 -4.01
C TRP A 172 -3.99 -5.89 -5.21
N GLY A 173 -5.28 -6.01 -5.53
CA GLY A 173 -5.73 -6.87 -6.63
C GLY A 173 -5.43 -8.36 -6.45
N ALA A 174 -5.28 -9.06 -7.57
CA ALA A 174 -4.87 -10.45 -7.67
C ALA A 174 -3.39 -10.63 -7.27
N ASP A 175 -2.58 -9.59 -7.41
CA ASP A 175 -1.14 -9.53 -7.14
C ASP A 175 -0.80 -9.20 -5.67
N ASN A 176 -1.61 -9.72 -4.76
CA ASN A 176 -1.60 -9.43 -3.33
C ASN A 176 -0.50 -10.20 -2.56
N ASN A 177 0.44 -10.90 -3.20
CA ASN A 177 1.44 -11.71 -2.50
C ASN A 177 2.43 -10.84 -1.69
N ASN A 178 2.56 -11.17 -0.39
CA ASN A 178 3.41 -10.47 0.56
C ASN A 178 4.50 -11.41 1.10
N GLY A 179 5.25 -12.01 0.20
CA GLY A 179 6.47 -12.73 0.57
C GLY A 179 7.27 -13.28 -0.60
N GLY A 180 8.52 -13.64 -0.33
CA GLY A 180 9.40 -14.28 -1.30
C GLY A 180 9.93 -13.30 -2.35
N ILE A 181 10.02 -13.74 -3.59
CA ILE A 181 10.60 -12.98 -4.71
C ILE A 181 9.61 -12.01 -5.37
N ALA A 182 8.32 -12.31 -5.29
CA ALA A 182 7.22 -11.47 -5.78
C ALA A 182 6.53 -10.87 -4.57
N ASN A 183 7.19 -9.89 -3.96
CA ASN A 183 6.76 -9.29 -2.71
C ASN A 183 6.21 -7.90 -3.00
N ARG A 184 4.94 -7.68 -2.68
CA ARG A 184 4.40 -6.33 -2.59
C ARG A 184 5.16 -5.49 -1.58
N SER A 185 5.02 -4.18 -1.65
CA SER A 185 5.67 -3.26 -0.73
C SER A 185 4.97 -1.93 -0.62
N VAL A 186 5.25 -1.22 0.47
CA VAL A 186 4.94 0.20 0.63
C VAL A 186 6.21 0.95 1.03
N ALA A 187 6.43 2.12 0.44
CA ALA A 187 7.58 2.97 0.76
C ALA A 187 7.24 4.45 0.61
N PHE A 188 7.94 5.33 1.35
CA PHE A 188 7.82 6.78 1.17
C PHE A 188 8.35 7.21 -0.20
N THR A 189 7.67 8.16 -0.85
CA THR A 189 8.07 8.67 -2.17
C THR A 189 9.11 9.79 -2.09
N VAL A 190 9.29 10.42 -0.92
CA VAL A 190 10.19 11.56 -0.73
C VAL A 190 11.04 11.36 0.52
N ALA A 191 12.37 11.43 0.36
CA ALA A 191 13.30 11.32 1.48
C ALA A 191 13.45 12.62 2.30
N GLU A 192 13.16 13.77 1.69
CA GLU A 192 13.37 15.09 2.31
C GLU A 192 12.20 15.60 3.17
N GLY A 193 11.10 14.83 3.27
CA GLY A 193 9.93 15.21 4.06
C GLY A 193 9.32 16.57 3.68
N GLN A 194 8.66 17.23 4.64
CA GLN A 194 8.04 18.54 4.46
C GLN A 194 9.04 19.67 4.77
N THR A 195 9.15 20.64 3.87
CA THR A 195 10.07 21.76 4.06
C THR A 195 9.51 22.83 4.99
N GLY A 196 10.39 23.54 5.71
CA GLY A 196 10.01 24.71 6.53
C GLY A 196 9.41 24.36 7.89
N LEU A 197 9.56 23.11 8.34
CA LEU A 197 9.31 22.74 9.73
C LEU A 197 10.52 23.07 10.61
N THR A 198 10.25 23.53 11.82
CA THR A 198 11.25 23.81 12.84
C THR A 198 10.79 23.24 14.19
N SER A 199 11.73 22.99 15.09
CA SER A 199 11.52 22.61 16.48
C SER A 199 12.47 23.43 17.34
N ASP A 200 11.92 24.23 18.26
CA ASP A 200 12.62 25.26 19.02
C ASP A 200 13.44 26.23 18.14
N GLY A 201 12.87 26.62 17.01
CA GLY A 201 13.50 27.49 16.02
C GLY A 201 14.62 26.84 15.19
N VAL A 202 14.90 25.54 15.37
CA VAL A 202 15.89 24.79 14.59
C VAL A 202 15.19 23.98 13.51
N ALA A 203 15.69 24.04 12.26
CA ALA A 203 15.12 23.29 11.14
C ALA A 203 15.09 21.78 11.40
N ILE A 204 13.98 21.14 11.01
CA ILE A 204 13.84 19.68 11.04
C ILE A 204 14.58 19.06 9.84
N TYR A 205 15.30 17.97 10.09
CA TYR A 205 15.98 17.16 9.08
C TYR A 205 15.35 15.78 9.03
N TYR A 206 15.27 15.21 7.83
CA TYR A 206 14.68 13.90 7.60
C TYR A 206 15.73 12.87 7.24
N LYS A 207 15.53 11.65 7.72
CA LYS A 207 16.30 10.47 7.36
C LYS A 207 15.35 9.33 7.04
N LEU A 208 15.39 8.86 5.79
CA LEU A 208 14.67 7.70 5.33
C LEU A 208 15.52 6.43 5.53
N SER A 209 14.91 5.33 5.97
CA SER A 209 15.55 4.02 6.05
C SER A 209 15.86 3.47 4.65
N ALA A 210 16.80 2.52 4.57
CA ALA A 210 17.25 1.97 3.28
C ALA A 210 16.14 1.24 2.50
N ASP A 211 15.17 0.68 3.21
CA ASP A 211 13.97 0.03 2.66
C ASP A 211 12.82 1.01 2.39
N GLY A 212 12.98 2.29 2.74
CA GLY A 212 11.98 3.32 2.48
C GLY A 212 10.74 3.29 3.40
N THR A 213 10.73 2.47 4.47
CA THR A 213 9.54 2.27 5.32
C THR A 213 9.54 3.13 6.59
N VAL A 214 10.69 3.66 7.01
CA VAL A 214 10.84 4.47 8.23
C VAL A 214 11.40 5.83 7.90
N LEU A 215 10.63 6.87 8.19
CA LEU A 215 11.05 8.27 8.08
C LEU A 215 11.25 8.83 9.50
N THR A 216 12.48 9.18 9.83
CA THR A 216 12.83 9.83 11.11
C THR A 216 13.09 11.31 10.89
N ALA A 217 12.42 12.16 11.67
CA ALA A 217 12.63 13.60 11.70
C ALA A 217 13.42 14.01 12.95
N THR A 218 14.47 14.81 12.80
CA THR A 218 15.33 15.26 13.90
C THR A 218 15.48 16.78 13.94
N LYS A 219 15.66 17.33 15.15
CA LYS A 219 15.94 18.76 15.37
C LYS A 219 17.37 19.08 14.95
N GLY A 220 17.56 19.57 13.72
CA GLY A 220 18.88 19.62 13.10
C GLY A 220 19.38 18.24 12.67
N ALA A 221 20.45 18.20 11.88
CA ALA A 221 20.93 16.95 11.25
C ALA A 221 21.37 15.84 12.23
N ASN A 222 21.74 16.20 13.46
CA ASN A 222 22.22 15.25 14.49
C ASN A 222 21.54 15.47 15.86
N GLY A 223 20.39 16.14 15.90
CA GLY A 223 19.68 16.39 17.16
C GLY A 223 18.77 15.25 17.57
N ALA A 224 17.95 15.52 18.59
CA ALA A 224 16.94 14.59 19.07
C ALA A 224 15.84 14.36 18.01
N GLU A 225 15.20 13.20 18.06
CA GLU A 225 14.03 12.90 17.24
C GLU A 225 12.87 13.81 17.62
N VAL A 226 12.24 14.41 16.62
CA VAL A 226 11.01 15.20 16.76
C VAL A 226 9.80 14.32 16.49
N PHE A 227 9.86 13.51 15.42
CA PHE A 227 8.87 12.47 15.18
C PHE A 227 9.44 11.34 14.33
N LYS A 228 8.74 10.22 14.33
CA LYS A 228 9.04 9.04 13.52
C LYS A 228 7.77 8.54 12.84
N VAL A 229 7.86 8.20 11.56
CA VAL A 229 6.76 7.61 10.80
C VAL A 229 7.21 6.27 10.23
N THR A 230 6.40 5.24 10.43
CA THR A 230 6.69 3.87 9.95
C THR A 230 5.53 3.38 9.10
N LEU A 231 5.80 2.87 7.91
CA LEU A 231 4.83 2.24 7.02
C LEU A 231 4.85 0.71 7.17
N SER A 232 3.71 0.09 6.91
CA SER A 232 3.55 -1.36 6.82
C SER A 232 2.68 -1.70 5.62
N ASP A 233 3.04 -2.75 4.88
CA ASP A 233 2.25 -3.32 3.78
C ASP A 233 1.34 -4.46 4.24
N LEU A 234 1.19 -4.69 5.55
CA LEU A 234 0.29 -5.71 6.08
C LEU A 234 -1.17 -5.33 5.80
N HIS A 235 -2.01 -6.32 5.49
CA HIS A 235 -3.42 -6.11 5.14
C HIS A 235 -3.58 -5.09 3.99
N SER A 236 -4.34 -4.00 4.21
CA SER A 236 -4.53 -2.87 3.29
C SER A 236 -3.46 -1.78 3.45
N GLY A 237 -2.36 -2.09 4.13
CA GLY A 237 -1.31 -1.15 4.49
C GLY A 237 -1.73 -0.21 5.63
N SER A 238 -0.75 0.20 6.43
CA SER A 238 -0.95 1.12 7.54
C SER A 238 0.29 1.99 7.77
N TYR A 239 0.13 3.04 8.57
CA TYR A 239 1.22 3.82 9.11
C TYR A 239 1.11 3.94 10.63
N THR A 240 2.26 4.20 11.27
CA THR A 240 2.35 4.62 12.67
C THR A 240 3.13 5.91 12.73
N PHE A 241 2.55 6.92 13.36
CA PHE A 241 3.19 8.19 13.65
C PHE A 241 3.47 8.27 15.16
N GLU A 242 4.69 8.65 15.53
CA GLU A 242 5.12 8.86 16.92
C GLU A 242 5.76 10.24 17.05
N LEU A 243 5.12 11.13 17.82
CA LEU A 243 5.62 12.44 18.20
C LEU A 243 6.54 12.31 19.42
N LYS A 244 7.73 12.92 19.35
CA LYS A 244 8.78 12.82 20.38
C LYS A 244 9.32 14.16 20.84
N GLY A 245 9.12 15.20 20.04
CA GLY A 245 9.48 16.57 20.34
C GLY A 245 8.48 17.52 19.69
N ASN A 246 8.53 18.77 20.13
CA ASN A 246 7.65 19.83 19.66
C ASN A 246 7.90 20.19 18.20
N ILE A 247 6.86 20.68 17.53
CA ILE A 247 6.94 21.27 16.20
C ILE A 247 6.51 22.72 16.32
N ASP A 248 7.31 23.66 15.84
CA ASP A 248 6.95 25.07 15.98
C ASP A 248 5.71 25.38 15.13
N HIS A 249 4.72 26.01 15.75
CA HIS A 249 3.51 26.48 15.09
C HIS A 249 3.61 27.96 14.72
N ALA A 250 2.85 28.37 13.70
CA ALA A 250 2.67 29.80 13.46
C ALA A 250 1.86 30.41 14.61
N PRO A 251 2.12 31.67 15.01
CA PRO A 251 1.36 32.32 16.09
C PRO A 251 -0.14 32.30 15.80
N SER A 252 -0.90 31.50 16.54
CA SER A 252 -2.33 31.22 16.30
C SER A 252 -3.25 31.80 17.38
N GLY A 253 -2.87 32.89 18.06
CA GLY A 253 -3.71 33.48 19.09
C GLY A 253 -4.02 32.51 20.25
N LEU A 254 -5.24 32.55 20.80
CA LEU A 254 -5.59 31.86 22.06
C LEU A 254 -6.14 30.42 21.91
N ASN A 255 -6.17 29.85 20.71
CA ASN A 255 -6.65 28.49 20.47
C ASN A 255 -5.54 27.73 19.76
N GLY A 256 -4.79 26.90 20.48
CA GLY A 256 -3.65 26.10 20.01
C GLY A 256 -3.67 25.84 18.50
N GLY A 257 -2.58 26.23 17.84
CA GLY A 257 -2.42 26.01 16.41
C GLY A 257 -2.55 24.53 16.05
N SER A 258 -2.75 24.25 14.77
CA SER A 258 -2.49 22.91 14.26
C SER A 258 -1.66 23.00 13.01
N ARG A 259 -0.73 22.05 12.89
CA ARG A 259 0.15 21.92 11.73
C ARG A 259 -0.08 20.57 11.08
N THR A 260 -0.62 20.61 9.87
CA THR A 260 -0.78 19.42 9.04
C THR A 260 0.56 19.01 8.44
N LEU A 261 0.94 17.76 8.70
CA LEU A 261 2.09 17.07 8.15
C LEU A 261 1.61 16.15 7.02
N ASP A 262 2.21 16.27 5.83
CA ASP A 262 1.83 15.47 4.65
C ASP A 262 2.92 14.47 4.28
N PHE A 263 2.53 13.21 4.05
CA PHE A 263 3.43 12.09 3.79
C PHE A 263 3.03 11.34 2.53
N GLY A 264 3.83 11.47 1.48
CA GLY A 264 3.67 10.73 0.23
C GLY A 264 4.22 9.31 0.33
N PHE A 265 3.48 8.33 -0.20
CA PHE A 265 3.87 6.93 -0.27
C PHE A 265 3.53 6.30 -1.62
N ARG A 266 4.24 5.23 -1.97
CA ARG A 266 4.02 4.37 -3.13
C ARG A 266 3.69 2.96 -2.63
N ALA A 267 2.58 2.43 -3.10
CA ALA A 267 2.22 1.02 -3.01
C ALA A 267 2.68 0.31 -4.28
N THR A 268 3.31 -0.85 -4.16
CA THR A 268 3.73 -1.70 -5.27
C THR A 268 3.25 -3.11 -5.02
N ASP A 269 2.52 -3.73 -5.92
CA ASP A 269 2.07 -5.13 -5.78
C ASP A 269 3.17 -6.13 -6.17
N SER A 270 2.80 -7.41 -6.37
CA SER A 270 3.76 -8.50 -6.49
C SER A 270 4.47 -8.63 -7.84
N ASP A 271 3.90 -8.12 -8.93
CA ASP A 271 4.51 -8.15 -10.26
C ASP A 271 5.10 -6.79 -10.69
N GLY A 272 4.81 -5.73 -9.93
CA GLY A 272 5.56 -4.47 -9.95
C GLY A 272 4.73 -3.24 -10.28
N ASP A 273 3.42 -3.41 -10.45
CA ASP A 273 2.45 -2.36 -10.64
C ASP A 273 2.33 -1.48 -9.39
N SER A 274 1.98 -0.22 -9.59
CA SER A 274 2.07 0.75 -8.50
C SER A 274 1.13 1.92 -8.56
N ALA A 275 0.79 2.40 -7.36
CA ALA A 275 0.03 3.61 -7.16
C ALA A 275 0.69 4.48 -6.07
N ASN A 276 0.52 5.79 -6.21
CA ASN A 276 1.00 6.77 -5.25
C ASN A 276 -0.18 7.48 -4.59
N SER A 277 -0.04 7.80 -3.31
CA SER A 277 -1.00 8.63 -2.57
C SER A 277 -0.30 9.33 -1.41
N ASN A 278 -1.05 10.06 -0.61
CA ASN A 278 -0.57 10.68 0.61
C ASN A 278 -1.54 10.47 1.78
N PHE A 279 -0.99 10.51 2.99
CA PHE A 279 -1.76 10.61 4.23
C PHE A 279 -1.27 11.81 5.03
N THR A 280 -2.11 12.27 5.95
CA THR A 280 -1.82 13.47 6.74
C THR A 280 -1.94 13.19 8.23
N VAL A 281 -1.08 13.83 9.02
CA VAL A 281 -1.15 13.86 10.48
C VAL A 281 -1.19 15.31 10.94
N ASN A 282 -2.16 15.66 11.77
CA ASN A 282 -2.28 16.99 12.36
C ASN A 282 -1.58 17.00 13.72
N ALA A 283 -0.50 17.75 13.84
CA ALA A 283 0.09 18.06 15.13
C ALA A 283 -0.70 19.22 15.76
N ILE A 284 -1.23 19.03 16.96
CA ILE A 284 -1.96 20.04 17.73
C ILE A 284 -0.97 20.70 18.70
N ASP A 285 -0.93 22.02 18.69
CA ASP A 285 -0.01 22.84 19.47
C ASP A 285 -0.37 22.87 20.96
N ASP A 286 0.63 22.75 21.82
CA ASP A 286 0.49 23.00 23.25
C ASP A 286 0.42 24.50 23.52
N SER A 287 -0.61 24.94 24.25
CA SER A 287 -0.79 26.35 24.60
C SER A 287 -0.31 26.64 26.02
N PRO A 288 0.39 27.76 26.25
CA PRO A 288 0.86 28.10 27.59
C PRO A 288 -0.31 28.33 28.56
N VAL A 289 -0.23 27.75 29.75
CA VAL A 289 -1.21 27.97 30.83
C VAL A 289 -0.66 28.96 31.86
N ALA A 290 -1.32 30.12 31.99
CA ALA A 290 -1.02 31.10 33.02
C ALA A 290 -1.75 30.76 34.33
N ASN A 291 -1.01 30.28 35.34
CA ASN A 291 -1.55 30.04 36.68
C ASN A 291 -1.56 31.33 37.52
N ALA A 292 -2.37 31.33 38.58
CA ALA A 292 -2.44 32.46 39.51
C ALA A 292 -1.06 32.75 40.11
N GLY A 293 -0.58 33.99 39.95
CA GLY A 293 0.67 34.43 40.56
C GLY A 293 0.57 34.46 42.09
N SER A 294 1.71 34.27 42.75
CA SER A 294 1.80 34.45 44.20
C SER A 294 1.50 35.90 44.57
N THR A 295 0.72 36.10 45.63
CA THR A 295 0.56 37.42 46.25
C THR A 295 1.82 37.72 47.06
N SER A 296 2.42 38.88 46.83
CA SER A 296 3.48 39.44 47.67
C SER A 296 3.06 40.81 48.18
N THR A 297 3.47 41.12 49.41
CA THR A 297 3.30 42.43 50.02
C THR A 297 4.65 43.13 50.09
N VAL A 298 4.65 44.44 49.87
CA VAL A 298 5.80 45.32 50.08
C VAL A 298 5.37 46.42 51.04
N GLU A 299 6.20 46.71 52.03
CA GLU A 299 5.99 47.84 52.95
C GLU A 299 6.71 49.06 52.39
N ASP A 300 6.01 50.20 52.27
CA ASP A 300 6.63 51.47 51.88
C ASP A 300 7.47 52.06 53.03
N GLU A 301 7.38 51.51 54.24
CA GLU A 301 8.16 51.96 55.41
C GLU A 301 9.69 51.81 55.24
N ALA A 302 10.12 51.06 54.21
CA ALA A 302 11.52 50.94 53.82
C ALA A 302 12.02 52.10 52.94
N VAL A 303 11.15 53.02 52.49
CA VAL A 303 11.54 54.23 51.76
C VAL A 303 11.76 55.42 52.69
N ASN A 304 12.58 56.38 52.24
CA ASN A 304 13.06 57.47 53.08
C ASN A 304 11.92 58.39 53.54
N GLY A 305 11.55 58.30 54.82
CA GLY A 305 10.47 59.10 55.44
C GLY A 305 9.25 58.29 55.91
N GLY A 306 9.27 56.96 55.78
CA GLY A 306 8.21 56.09 56.32
C GLY A 306 8.09 56.12 57.86
N ASN A 307 6.85 56.06 58.35
CA ASN A 307 6.49 55.83 59.75
C ASN A 307 6.07 54.37 60.01
N ASN A 308 6.98 53.57 60.59
CA ASN A 308 6.73 52.16 60.90
C ASN A 308 5.48 51.94 61.76
N GLU A 309 4.47 51.26 61.21
CA GLU A 309 3.27 50.85 61.93
C GLU A 309 3.50 49.53 62.71
N SER A 310 2.79 49.31 63.82
CA SER A 310 2.98 48.13 64.69
C SER A 310 2.14 46.92 64.23
N ASP A 311 2.20 46.55 62.96
CA ASP A 311 1.48 45.40 62.42
C ASP A 311 2.31 44.09 62.37
N GLY A 312 3.61 44.18 62.68
CA GLY A 312 4.49 43.02 62.81
C GLY A 312 5.04 42.48 61.48
N LEU A 313 4.87 43.19 60.38
CA LEU A 313 5.51 42.89 59.10
C LEU A 313 6.86 43.64 59.01
N SER A 314 7.91 42.98 58.52
CA SER A 314 9.25 43.56 58.39
C SER A 314 9.78 43.34 56.98
N ALA A 315 9.98 44.41 56.22
CA ALA A 315 10.60 44.35 54.90
C ALA A 315 12.10 44.00 55.04
N THR A 316 12.49 42.80 54.62
CA THR A 316 13.90 42.46 54.41
C THR A 316 14.15 42.31 52.92
N ALA A 317 14.75 43.33 52.29
CA ALA A 317 15.17 43.25 50.89
C ALA A 317 16.45 42.39 50.81
N GLY A 318 16.28 41.10 50.55
CA GLY A 318 17.37 40.15 50.31
C GLY A 318 17.27 39.54 48.91
N GLY A 319 17.77 40.24 47.89
CA GLY A 319 17.88 39.70 46.54
C GLY A 319 19.00 40.42 45.78
N SER A 320 20.09 39.71 45.49
CA SER A 320 21.13 40.17 44.57
C SER A 320 20.79 39.66 43.18
N LEU A 321 20.63 40.57 42.23
CA LEU A 321 20.56 40.22 40.81
C LEU A 321 21.97 39.86 40.33
N ASN A 322 22.14 38.68 39.76
CA ASN A 322 23.17 38.35 38.79
C ASN A 322 22.50 37.66 37.60
#